data_AF-A0A6G8HXX6-F1
#
_entry.id   AF-A0A6G8HXX6-F1
#
_cell.length_a   1.000
_cell.length_b   1.000
_cell.length_c   1.000
_cell.angle_alpha   90.00
_cell.angle_beta   90.00
_cell.angle_gamma   90.00
#
_symmetry.space_group_name_H-M   'P 1'
#
loop_
_entity.id
_entity.type
_entity.pdbx_description
1 polymer ?
#
loop_
_entity_poly.entity_id
_entity_poly.type
_entity_poly.pdbx_seq_one_letter_code
_entity_poly.pdbx_strand_id
1 'polypeptide(L)'
;MTINEIVKQYNIKLCEYPPSLWDRAGFYYPPLRTVYVNSALSEMEKKKVIYHELGHLEHDASQYDRRRELFEIQANREMIRSILEEEISEYDEEEIKDFNYVRFMEKYDLITALDEELVKEEFLKLIS
;
A
#
# COMPACT_ATOMS: atom_id res chain seq x y z
N MET A 1 -2.22 3.24 -11.84
CA MET A 1 -1.01 4.10 -11.95
C MET A 1 0.24 3.27 -12.17
N THR A 2 1.30 3.79 -12.77
CA THR A 2 2.62 3.13 -12.85
C THR A 2 3.47 3.51 -11.63
N ILE A 3 4.46 2.68 -11.26
CA ILE A 3 5.39 2.99 -10.16
C ILE A 3 6.07 4.36 -10.35
N ASN A 4 6.44 4.70 -11.59
CA ASN A 4 7.05 6.00 -11.90
C ASN A 4 6.12 7.19 -11.65
N GLU A 5 4.81 7.01 -11.82
CA GLU A 5 3.83 8.06 -11.52
C GLU A 5 3.69 8.23 -10.00
N ILE A 6 3.63 7.13 -9.24
CA ILE A 6 3.59 7.14 -7.77
C ILE A 6 4.82 7.89 -7.22
N VAL A 7 6.01 7.52 -7.68
CA VAL A 7 7.29 8.13 -7.24
C VAL A 7 7.29 9.65 -7.47
N LYS A 8 6.77 10.10 -8.62
CA LYS A 8 6.65 11.53 -8.96
C LYS A 8 5.60 12.23 -8.10
N GLN A 9 4.42 11.65 -7.95
CA GLN A 9 3.30 12.23 -7.20
C GLN A 9 3.66 12.48 -5.73
N TYR A 10 4.27 11.49 -5.08
CA TYR A 10 4.60 11.57 -3.65
C TYR A 10 5.97 12.21 -3.39
N ASN A 11 6.69 12.60 -4.46
CA ASN A 11 8.03 13.17 -4.41
C ASN A 11 8.98 12.32 -3.55
N ILE A 12 9.01 11.02 -3.83
CA ILE A 12 9.91 10.06 -3.19
C ILE A 12 10.98 9.59 -4.18
N LYS A 13 12.01 8.91 -3.68
CA LYS A 13 12.90 8.10 -4.50
C LYS A 13 12.54 6.62 -4.34
N LEU A 14 12.83 5.82 -5.36
CA LEU A 14 12.70 4.37 -5.30
C LEU A 14 14.05 3.72 -5.56
N CYS A 15 14.40 2.74 -4.75
CA CYS A 15 15.60 1.92 -4.92
C CYS A 15 15.23 0.45 -4.79
N GLU A 16 15.59 -0.36 -5.78
CA GLU A 16 15.44 -1.80 -5.67
C GLU A 16 16.68 -2.44 -5.05
N TYR A 17 16.48 -3.48 -4.23
CA TYR A 17 17.55 -4.28 -3.65
C TYR A 17 17.36 -5.77 -3.93
N PRO A 18 18.44 -6.55 -4.07
CA PRO A 18 18.34 -7.99 -4.27
C PRO A 18 17.82 -8.69 -3.00
N PRO A 19 17.08 -9.81 -3.13
CA PRO A 19 16.50 -10.52 -1.99
C PRO A 19 17.53 -11.05 -1.00
N SER A 20 18.80 -11.16 -1.38
CA SER A 20 19.90 -11.57 -0.50
C SER A 20 20.36 -10.48 0.48
N LEU A 21 19.96 -9.22 0.29
CA LEU A 21 20.44 -8.10 1.11
C LEU A 21 19.65 -7.95 2.41
N TRP A 22 18.32 -8.05 2.34
CA TRP A 22 17.42 -7.92 3.49
C TRP A 22 16.24 -8.88 3.39
N ASP A 23 15.88 -9.48 4.53
CA ASP A 23 14.72 -10.36 4.68
C ASP A 23 13.43 -9.57 4.93
N ARG A 24 13.09 -8.69 3.98
CA ARG A 24 11.82 -7.94 3.97
C ARG A 24 11.44 -7.53 2.56
N ALA A 25 10.16 -7.20 2.37
CA ALA A 25 9.61 -6.81 1.07
C ALA A 25 9.96 -5.36 0.69
N GLY A 26 10.01 -4.45 1.66
CA GLY A 26 10.48 -3.09 1.49
C GLY A 26 10.53 -2.31 2.80
N PHE A 27 11.02 -1.07 2.72
CA PHE A 27 11.02 -0.10 3.81
C PHE A 27 11.18 1.34 3.30
N TYR A 28 10.57 2.29 4.01
CA TYR A 28 10.86 3.70 3.87
C TYR A 28 12.08 4.13 4.70
N TYR A 29 12.98 4.90 4.09
CA TYR A 29 14.11 5.54 4.78
C TYR A 29 13.94 7.07 4.79
N PRO A 30 13.40 7.64 5.90
CA PRO A 30 13.09 9.07 5.98
C PRO A 30 14.23 10.03 5.66
N PRO A 31 15.49 9.80 6.11
CA PRO A 31 16.58 10.74 5.85
C PRO A 31 16.88 10.99 4.37
N LEU A 32 16.58 10.03 3.49
CA LEU A 32 16.77 10.16 2.04
C LEU A 32 15.46 10.35 1.27
N ARG A 33 14.31 10.27 1.96
CA ARG A 33 12.98 10.20 1.36
C ARG A 33 12.90 9.13 0.26
N THR A 34 13.44 7.94 0.57
CA THR A 34 13.58 6.83 -0.37
C THR A 34 12.81 5.62 0.14
N VAL A 35 11.99 5.03 -0.72
CA VAL A 35 11.44 3.68 -0.54
C VAL A 35 12.42 2.68 -1.14
N TYR A 36 12.79 1.69 -0.35
CA TYR A 36 13.55 0.53 -0.77
C TYR A 36 12.59 -0.64 -0.97
N VAL A 37 12.66 -1.33 -2.11
CA VAL A 37 11.78 -2.46 -2.43
C VAL A 37 12.59 -3.66 -2.93
N ASN A 38 12.19 -4.87 -2.56
CA ASN A 38 12.84 -6.08 -3.00
C ASN A 38 12.62 -6.30 -4.52
N SER A 39 13.71 -6.47 -5.26
CA SER A 39 13.69 -6.58 -6.72
C SER A 39 13.06 -7.89 -7.23
N ALA A 40 12.91 -8.90 -6.36
CA ALA A 40 12.31 -10.19 -6.70
C ALA A 40 10.77 -10.16 -6.73
N LEU A 41 10.15 -9.10 -6.21
CA LEU A 41 8.70 -8.93 -6.19
C LEU A 41 8.16 -8.63 -7.60
N SER A 42 6.96 -9.11 -7.89
CA SER A 42 6.20 -8.69 -9.08
C SER A 42 5.83 -7.21 -9.00
N GLU A 43 5.47 -6.60 -10.13
CA GLU A 43 5.06 -5.19 -10.17
C GLU A 43 3.88 -4.87 -9.24
N MET A 44 2.92 -5.80 -9.13
CA MET A 44 1.76 -5.64 -8.23
C MET A 44 2.18 -5.69 -6.76
N GLU A 45 3.05 -6.62 -6.38
CA GLU A 45 3.60 -6.71 -5.03
C GLU A 45 4.46 -5.49 -4.69
N LYS A 46 5.30 -5.01 -5.63
CA LYS A 46 6.09 -3.79 -5.46
C LYS A 46 5.19 -2.59 -5.19
N LYS A 47 4.10 -2.42 -5.95
CA LYS A 47 3.14 -1.33 -5.71
C LYS A 47 2.52 -1.40 -4.32
N LYS A 48 2.05 -2.58 -3.89
CA LYS A 48 1.51 -2.77 -2.53
C LYS A 48 2.51 -2.32 -1.47
N VAL A 49 3.76 -2.79 -1.58
CA VAL A 49 4.84 -2.40 -0.66
C VAL A 49 5.06 -0.89 -0.70
N ILE A 50 5.16 -0.28 -1.89
CA ILE A 50 5.37 1.16 -2.02
C ILE A 50 4.24 1.94 -1.34
N TYR A 51 2.97 1.59 -1.57
CA TYR A 51 1.86 2.28 -0.93
C TYR A 51 1.85 2.12 0.60
N HIS A 52 2.22 0.94 1.11
CA HIS A 52 2.40 0.75 2.54
C HIS A 52 3.47 1.69 3.09
N GLU A 53 4.64 1.73 2.45
CA GLU A 53 5.75 2.58 2.85
C GLU A 53 5.41 4.08 2.73
N LEU A 54 4.53 4.46 1.79
CA LEU A 54 4.00 5.82 1.67
C LEU A 54 3.12 6.20 2.86
N GLY A 55 2.38 5.25 3.42
CA GLY A 55 1.63 5.44 4.66
C GLY A 55 2.51 5.78 5.87
N HIS A 56 3.83 5.57 5.79
CA HIS A 56 4.79 5.98 6.81
C HIS A 56 5.40 7.37 6.61
N LEU A 57 5.08 8.10 5.53
CA LEU A 57 5.71 9.39 5.23
C LEU A 57 5.54 10.43 6.35
N GLU A 58 4.36 10.46 6.97
CA GLU A 58 3.99 11.46 7.99
C GLU A 58 4.13 10.92 9.42
N HIS A 59 4.61 9.68 9.59
CA HIS A 59 4.83 9.10 10.91
C HIS A 59 6.11 9.62 11.56
N ASP A 60 6.00 10.03 12.83
CA ASP A 60 7.17 10.39 13.63
C ASP A 60 7.94 9.13 14.03
N ALA A 61 9.10 8.93 13.40
CA ALA A 61 9.99 7.80 13.66
C ALA A 61 10.42 7.69 15.14
N SER A 62 10.47 8.80 15.89
CA SER A 62 10.81 8.79 17.32
C SER A 62 9.74 8.13 18.20
N GLN A 63 8.51 8.06 17.71
CA GLN A 63 7.38 7.43 18.40
C GLN A 63 7.13 6.00 17.94
N TYR A 64 7.88 5.51 16.96
CA TYR A 64 7.61 4.23 16.31
C TYR A 64 7.61 3.07 17.33
N ASP A 65 8.57 3.01 18.24
CA ASP A 65 8.62 1.96 19.28
C ASP A 65 7.37 1.91 20.17
N ARG A 66 6.72 3.07 20.39
CA ARG A 66 5.53 3.19 21.25
C ARG A 66 4.22 3.05 20.48
N ARG A 67 4.20 3.39 19.20
CA ARG A 67 3.00 3.47 18.35
C ARG A 67 3.03 2.53 17.16
N ARG A 68 3.94 1.55 17.18
CA ARG A 68 4.20 0.64 16.06
C ARG A 68 2.93 0.07 15.46
N GLU A 69 2.10 -0.57 16.28
CA GLU A 69 0.85 -1.19 15.81
C GLU A 69 -0.08 -0.17 15.13
N LEU A 70 -0.25 1.01 15.74
CA LEU A 70 -1.07 2.08 15.15
C LEU A 70 -0.51 2.53 13.79
N PHE A 71 0.80 2.73 13.68
CA PHE A 71 1.44 3.18 12.45
C PHE A 71 1.37 2.12 11.34
N GLU A 72 1.53 0.84 11.67
CA GLU A 72 1.34 -0.24 10.70
C GLU A 72 -0.11 -0.34 10.23
N ILE A 73 -1.09 -0.16 11.12
CA ILE A 73 -2.51 -0.13 10.75
C ILE A 73 -2.81 1.05 9.82
N GLN A 74 -2.25 2.23 10.12
CA GLN A 74 -2.40 3.42 9.28
C GLN A 74 -1.75 3.23 7.91
N ALA A 75 -0.56 2.63 7.86
CA ALA A 75 0.11 2.29 6.62
C ALA A 75 -0.64 1.25 5.78
N ASN A 76 -1.14 0.19 6.41
CA ASN A 76 -2.00 -0.81 5.75
C ASN A 76 -3.28 -0.18 5.19
N ARG A 77 -3.91 0.73 5.94
CA ARG A 77 -5.12 1.45 5.49
C ARG A 77 -4.82 2.31 4.26
N GLU A 78 -3.72 3.06 4.27
CA GLU A 78 -3.30 3.87 3.12
C GLU A 78 -2.99 3.00 1.90
N MET A 79 -2.33 1.86 2.13
CA MET A 79 -2.08 0.86 1.08
C MET A 79 -3.38 0.36 0.46
N ILE A 80 -4.31 -0.14 1.27
CA ILE A 80 -5.62 -0.66 0.84
C ILE A 80 -6.41 0.40 0.09
N ARG A 81 -6.46 1.63 0.62
CA ARG A 81 -7.13 2.75 -0.03
C ARG A 81 -6.55 3.01 -1.42
N SER A 82 -5.23 3.06 -1.54
CA SER A 82 -4.56 3.36 -2.81
C SER A 82 -4.78 2.27 -3.86
N ILE A 83 -4.72 0.98 -3.48
CA ILE A 83 -4.99 -0.12 -4.42
C ILE A 83 -6.48 -0.22 -4.79
N LEU A 84 -7.39 0.15 -3.89
CA LEU A 84 -8.82 0.28 -4.21
C LEU A 84 -9.06 1.40 -5.22
N GLU A 85 -8.50 2.59 -4.96
CA GLU A 85 -8.60 3.74 -5.87
C GLU A 85 -8.08 3.39 -7.27
N GLU A 86 -6.94 2.68 -7.38
CA GLU A 86 -6.46 2.19 -8.67
C GLU A 86 -7.44 1.19 -9.32
N GLU A 87 -7.89 0.17 -8.59
CA GLU A 87 -8.74 -0.89 -9.13
C GLU A 87 -10.07 -0.33 -9.68
N ILE A 88 -10.75 0.49 -8.88
CA ILE A 88 -12.08 0.98 -9.24
C ILE A 88 -12.04 2.18 -10.19
N SER A 89 -10.87 2.79 -10.42
CA SER A 89 -10.72 3.88 -11.40
C SER A 89 -11.02 3.44 -12.83
N GLU A 90 -10.93 2.14 -13.10
CA GLU A 90 -11.23 1.52 -14.39
C GLU A 90 -12.69 1.05 -14.49
N TYR A 91 -13.44 1.06 -13.38
CA TYR A 91 -14.79 0.49 -13.29
C TYR A 91 -15.86 1.49 -13.70
N ASP A 92 -16.92 0.99 -14.33
CA ASP A 92 -18.18 1.72 -14.50
C ASP A 92 -19.12 1.60 -13.27
N GLU A 93 -20.27 2.27 -13.31
CA GLU A 93 -21.24 2.25 -12.21
C GLU A 93 -21.81 0.86 -11.90
N GLU A 94 -21.89 -0.04 -12.89
CA GLU A 94 -22.41 -1.39 -12.71
C GLU A 94 -21.33 -2.28 -12.08
N GLU A 95 -20.09 -2.16 -12.54
CA GLU A 95 -18.92 -2.84 -11.95
C GLU A 95 -18.66 -2.40 -10.50
N ILE A 96 -18.87 -1.11 -10.17
CA ILE A 96 -18.78 -0.62 -8.79
C ILE A 96 -19.86 -1.26 -7.91
N LYS A 97 -21.10 -1.41 -8.41
CA LYS A 97 -22.20 -2.05 -7.65
C LYS A 97 -21.96 -3.54 -7.42
N ASP A 98 -21.30 -4.20 -8.37
CA ASP A 98 -20.97 -5.62 -8.32
C ASP A 98 -19.59 -5.90 -7.68
N PHE A 99 -18.96 -4.88 -7.08
CA PHE A 99 -17.66 -5.04 -6.43
C PHE A 99 -17.67 -6.16 -5.39
N ASN A 100 -16.77 -7.12 -5.57
CA ASN A 100 -16.62 -8.26 -4.68
C ASN A 100 -15.31 -8.15 -3.89
N TYR A 101 -15.42 -7.70 -2.63
CA TYR A 101 -14.27 -7.52 -1.75
C TYR A 101 -13.48 -8.81 -1.49
N VAL A 102 -14.11 -9.99 -1.55
CA VAL A 102 -13.41 -11.28 -1.37
C VAL A 102 -12.45 -11.52 -2.53
N ARG A 103 -12.92 -11.35 -3.78
CA ARG A 103 -12.06 -11.46 -4.97
C ARG A 103 -10.94 -10.43 -4.99
N PHE A 104 -11.25 -9.22 -4.53
CA PHE A 104 -10.25 -8.16 -4.37
C PHE A 104 -9.16 -8.57 -3.36
N MET A 105 -9.55 -9.05 -2.19
CA MET A 105 -8.61 -9.52 -1.17
C MET A 105 -7.77 -10.71 -1.66
N GLU A 106 -8.36 -11.66 -2.38
CA GLU A 106 -7.64 -12.79 -3.00
C GLU A 106 -6.61 -12.30 -4.03
N LYS A 107 -6.99 -11.36 -4.91
CA LYS A 107 -6.09 -10.79 -5.93
C LYS A 107 -4.86 -10.14 -5.31
N TYR A 108 -5.06 -9.41 -4.21
CA TYR A 108 -4.01 -8.64 -3.56
C TYR A 108 -3.38 -9.36 -2.36
N ASP A 109 -3.66 -10.64 -2.09
CA ASP A 109 -3.14 -11.39 -0.94
C ASP A 109 -3.33 -10.63 0.39
N LEU A 110 -4.57 -10.22 0.65
CA LEU A 110 -5.01 -9.62 1.90
C LEU A 110 -5.73 -10.70 2.72
N ILE A 111 -5.15 -11.11 3.85
CA ILE A 111 -5.51 -12.37 4.50
C ILE A 111 -6.05 -12.21 5.92
N THR A 112 -5.97 -11.03 6.51
CA THR A 112 -6.37 -10.83 7.91
C THR A 112 -7.79 -10.30 8.02
N ALA A 113 -8.43 -10.55 9.17
CA ALA A 113 -9.75 -9.98 9.47
C ALA A 113 -9.70 -8.43 9.53
N LEU A 114 -8.55 -7.85 9.90
CA LEU A 114 -8.36 -6.41 9.87
C LEU A 114 -8.32 -5.89 8.42
N ASP A 115 -7.65 -6.60 7.50
CA ASP A 115 -7.65 -6.21 6.08
C ASP A 115 -9.07 -6.20 5.51
N GLU A 116 -9.89 -7.20 5.86
CA GLU A 116 -11.30 -7.27 5.46
C GLU A 116 -12.10 -6.05 5.92
N GLU A 117 -11.93 -5.66 7.19
CA GLU A 117 -12.58 -4.48 7.76
C GLU A 117 -12.12 -3.20 7.03
N LEU A 118 -10.81 -3.03 6.83
CA LEU A 118 -10.23 -1.87 6.15
C LEU A 118 -10.68 -1.78 4.68
N VAL A 119 -10.74 -2.89 3.94
CA VAL A 119 -11.22 -2.93 2.55
C VAL A 119 -12.66 -2.45 2.47
N LYS A 120 -13.54 -2.98 3.35
CA LYS A 120 -14.95 -2.58 3.38
C LYS A 120 -15.12 -1.11 3.74
N GLU A 121 -14.41 -0.63 4.74
CA GLU A 121 -14.48 0.77 5.17
C GLU A 121 -13.99 1.73 4.10
N GLU A 122 -12.81 1.49 3.51
CA GLU A 122 -12.24 2.39 2.51
C GLU A 122 -13.02 2.34 1.20
N PHE A 123 -13.51 1.17 0.77
CA PHE A 123 -14.37 1.07 -0.41
C PHE A 123 -15.64 1.90 -0.25
N LEU A 124 -16.33 1.81 0.90
CA LEU A 124 -17.53 2.61 1.17
C LEU A 124 -17.25 4.12 1.15
N LYS A 125 -16.09 4.56 1.66
CA LYS A 125 -15.69 5.98 1.62
C LYS A 125 -15.37 6.49 0.22
N LEU A 126 -14.94 5.61 -0.69
CA LEU A 126 -14.58 5.99 -2.05
C LEU A 126 -15.81 6.14 -2.96
N ILE A 127 -16.88 5.39 -2.69
CA ILE A 127 -18.12 5.42 -3.50
C ILE A 127 -19.20 6.34 -2.92
N SER A 128 -18.99 6.89 -1.71
CA SER A 128 -19.91 7.82 -1.04
C SER A 128 -19.65 9.27 -1.42
#